data_AF-A0A5B7HQB0-F1
#
_entry.id   AF-A0A5B7HQB0-F1
#
_cell.length_a   1.000
_cell.length_b   1.000
_cell.length_c   1.000
_cell.angle_alpha   90.00
_cell.angle_beta   90.00
_cell.angle_gamma   90.00
#
_symmetry.space_group_name_H-M   'P 1'
#
loop_
_entity.id
_entity.type
_entity.pdbx_description
1 polymer ?
#
loop_
_entity_poly.entity_id
_entity_poly.type
_entity_poly.pdbx_seq_one_letter_code
_entity_poly.pdbx_strand_id
1 'polypeptide(L)'
;MVAQRFLVLMVTAAALQQVLADGQQNPTPEERLKKKLLEGYDKTTLPQRESNGTTTVRMGVQVQGTWIEEDKQVVHINAWVLLVRMYSNGRWRGVVVSFSD
;
A
#
# COMPACT_ATOMS: atom_id res chain seq x y z
N MET A 1 48.09 -6.11 26.96
CA MET A 1 46.78 -5.42 27.09
C MET A 1 46.15 -4.98 25.77
N VAL A 2 46.93 -4.70 24.71
CA VAL A 2 46.41 -4.21 23.41
C VAL A 2 45.67 -5.29 22.61
N ALA A 3 46.26 -6.49 22.46
CA ALA A 3 45.66 -7.60 21.70
C ALA A 3 44.30 -8.07 22.25
N GLN A 4 44.13 -8.01 23.57
CA GLN A 4 42.88 -8.40 24.23
C GLN A 4 41.74 -7.41 23.94
N ARG A 5 42.05 -6.11 23.78
CA ARG A 5 41.06 -5.10 23.38
C ARG A 5 40.63 -5.26 21.93
N PHE A 6 41.55 -5.63 21.04
CA PHE A 6 41.24 -5.94 19.64
C PHE A 6 40.37 -7.19 19.51
N LEU A 7 40.64 -8.23 20.30
CA LEU A 7 39.82 -9.44 20.30
C LEU A 7 38.38 -9.14 20.74
N VAL A 8 38.20 -8.36 21.80
CA VAL A 8 36.86 -7.96 22.28
C VAL A 8 36.11 -7.12 21.24
N LEU A 9 36.79 -6.17 20.59
CA LEU A 9 36.19 -5.36 19.52
C LEU A 9 35.76 -6.18 18.29
N MET A 10 36.56 -7.18 17.91
CA MET A 10 36.24 -8.07 16.78
C MET A 10 35.04 -8.97 17.10
N VAL A 11 34.99 -9.52 18.32
CA VAL A 11 33.88 -10.38 18.76
C VAL A 11 32.59 -9.58 18.90
N THR A 12 32.63 -8.36 19.44
CA THR A 12 31.44 -7.50 19.53
C THR A 12 30.97 -7.04 18.16
N ALA A 13 31.87 -6.71 17.23
CA ALA A 13 31.50 -6.35 15.86
C ALA A 13 30.83 -7.51 15.11
N ALA A 14 31.37 -8.73 15.23
CA ALA A 14 30.77 -9.92 14.62
C ALA A 14 29.39 -10.24 15.21
N ALA A 15 29.24 -10.17 16.54
CA ALA A 15 27.95 -10.38 17.20
C ALA A 15 26.92 -9.31 16.80
N LEU A 16 27.34 -8.05 16.64
CA LEU A 16 26.46 -6.96 16.20
C LEU A 16 26.01 -7.17 14.75
N GLN A 17 26.91 -7.59 13.86
CA GLN A 17 26.57 -7.93 12.48
C GLN A 17 25.57 -9.10 12.41
N GLN A 18 25.70 -10.07 13.30
CA GLN A 18 24.79 -11.21 13.36
C GLN A 18 23.40 -10.83 13.87
N VAL A 19 23.31 -9.96 14.88
CA VAL A 19 22.03 -9.39 15.36
C VAL A 19 21.35 -8.52 14.29
N LEU A 20 22.13 -7.74 13.54
CA LEU A 20 21.62 -6.94 12.42
C LEU A 20 21.16 -7.82 11.25
N ALA A 21 21.88 -8.91 10.96
CA ALA A 21 21.50 -9.90 9.96
C ALA A 21 20.23 -10.68 10.36
N ASP A 22 20.10 -11.07 11.63
CA ASP A 22 18.91 -11.74 12.16
C ASP A 22 17.69 -10.81 12.20
N GLY A 23 17.89 -9.53 12.50
CA GLY A 23 16.85 -8.48 12.40
C GLY A 23 16.39 -8.20 10.97
N GLN A 24 17.25 -8.44 9.97
CA GLN A 24 16.90 -8.33 8.55
C GLN A 24 16.21 -9.58 7.98
N GLN A 25 16.35 -10.75 8.61
CA GLN A 25 15.88 -12.02 8.04
C GLN A 25 14.44 -12.40 8.41
N ASN A 26 13.87 -11.83 9.48
CA ASN A 26 12.49 -12.11 9.85
C ASN A 26 11.56 -10.98 9.42
N PRO A 27 10.89 -11.09 8.25
CA PRO A 27 9.90 -10.11 7.85
C PRO A 27 8.81 -10.04 8.92
N THR A 28 8.41 -8.81 9.24
CA THR A 28 7.32 -8.53 10.17
C THR A 28 6.04 -9.28 9.73
N PRO A 29 5.11 -9.58 10.65
CA PRO A 29 3.84 -10.19 10.29
C PRO A 29 3.09 -9.44 9.17
N GLU A 30 3.18 -8.11 9.13
CA GLU A 30 2.59 -7.28 8.08
C GLU A 30 3.28 -7.47 6.72
N GLU A 31 4.61 -7.48 6.69
CA GLU A 31 5.37 -7.74 5.45
C GLU A 31 5.13 -9.14 4.91
N ARG A 32 5.04 -10.14 5.81
CA ARG A 32 4.69 -11.51 5.45
C ARG A 32 3.28 -11.58 4.86
N LEU A 33 2.32 -10.89 5.47
CA LEU A 33 0.95 -10.84 4.97
C LEU A 33 0.89 -10.14 3.61
N LYS A 34 1.55 -8.98 3.47
CA LYS A 34 1.62 -8.24 2.21
C LYS A 34 2.23 -9.08 1.09
N LYS A 35 3.35 -9.75 1.36
CA LYS A 35 4.00 -10.66 0.41
C LYS A 35 3.03 -11.77 -0.02
N LYS A 36 2.39 -12.46 0.94
CA LYS A 36 1.42 -13.52 0.65
C LYS A 36 0.19 -13.06 -0.12
N LEU A 37 -0.32 -11.84 0.14
CA LEU A 37 -1.49 -11.31 -0.55
C LEU A 37 -1.21 -10.88 -1.99
N LEU A 38 0.03 -10.49 -2.28
CA LEU A 38 0.45 -10.02 -3.61
C LEU A 38 1.09 -11.12 -4.45
N GLU A 39 1.45 -12.25 -3.85
CA GLU A 39 1.98 -13.41 -4.55
C GLU A 39 0.96 -13.96 -5.54
N GLY A 40 1.29 -13.95 -6.83
CA GLY A 40 0.40 -14.38 -7.90
C GLY A 40 -0.77 -13.42 -8.22
N TYR A 41 -0.82 -12.24 -7.60
CA TYR A 41 -1.85 -11.25 -7.89
C TYR A 41 -1.55 -10.51 -9.21
N ASP A 42 -2.40 -10.70 -10.20
CA ASP A 42 -2.39 -9.92 -11.44
C ASP A 42 -3.36 -8.73 -11.34
N LYS A 43 -2.85 -7.53 -11.63
CA LYS A 43 -3.64 -6.28 -11.62
C LYS A 43 -4.63 -6.18 -12.77
N THR A 44 -4.39 -6.90 -13.87
CA THR A 44 -5.22 -6.83 -15.08
C THR A 44 -6.39 -7.79 -15.05
N THR A 45 -6.26 -8.88 -14.28
CA THR A 45 -7.31 -9.86 -14.08
C THR A 45 -8.45 -9.29 -13.24
N LEU A 46 -9.69 -9.43 -13.72
CA LEU A 46 -10.87 -9.07 -12.95
C LEU A 46 -11.02 -10.02 -11.76
N PRO A 47 -11.11 -9.51 -10.52
CA PRO A 47 -11.19 -10.35 -9.32
C PRO A 47 -12.63 -10.84 -9.11
N GLN A 48 -13.04 -11.78 -9.95
CA GLN A 48 -14.37 -12.40 -9.93
C GLN A 48 -14.23 -13.91 -9.79
N ARG A 49 -15.13 -14.53 -9.02
CA ARG A 49 -15.13 -16.00 -8.82
C ARG A 49 -15.67 -16.73 -10.06
N GLU A 50 -16.58 -16.09 -10.78
CA GLU A 50 -17.23 -16.63 -11.98
C GLU A 50 -16.93 -15.71 -13.16
N SER A 51 -16.68 -16.29 -14.33
CA SER A 51 -16.32 -15.55 -15.55
C SER A 51 -17.41 -14.63 -16.09
N ASN A 52 -18.65 -14.83 -15.65
CA ASN A 52 -19.84 -14.04 -15.99
C ASN A 52 -20.30 -13.13 -14.83
N GLY A 53 -19.48 -12.97 -13.79
CA GLY A 53 -19.81 -12.15 -12.64
C GLY A 53 -19.93 -10.66 -12.97
N THR A 54 -20.83 -9.97 -12.29
CA THR A 54 -20.81 -8.49 -12.28
C THR A 54 -20.12 -8.01 -11.02
N THR A 55 -19.25 -7.01 -11.15
CA THR A 55 -18.63 -6.34 -10.00
C THR A 55 -19.32 -5.01 -9.76
N THR A 56 -19.96 -4.86 -8.60
CA THR A 56 -20.53 -3.58 -8.19
C THR A 56 -19.46 -2.68 -7.61
N VAL A 57 -19.34 -1.47 -8.18
CA VAL A 57 -18.51 -0.39 -7.65
C VAL A 57 -19.45 0.71 -7.15
N ARG A 58 -19.30 1.08 -5.87
CA ARG A 58 -19.98 2.23 -5.29
C ARG A 58 -19.03 3.42 -5.39
N MET A 59 -19.54 4.50 -5.95
CA MET A 59 -18.82 5.76 -6.08
C MET A 59 -19.48 6.81 -5.20
N GLY A 60 -18.68 7.48 -4.38
CA GLY A 60 -19.05 8.68 -3.64
C GLY A 60 -18.15 9.82 -4.04
N VAL A 61 -18.71 11.03 -4.16
CA VAL A 61 -17.96 12.25 -4.46
C VAL A 61 -18.22 13.26 -3.36
N GLN A 62 -17.14 13.83 -2.81
CA GLN A 62 -17.21 14.89 -1.83
C GLN A 62 -16.47 16.12 -2.35
N VAL A 63 -17.24 17.11 -2.80
CA VAL A 63 -16.71 18.38 -3.29
C VAL A 63 -16.10 19.18 -2.15
N GLN A 64 -14.88 19.68 -2.35
CA GLN A 64 -14.14 20.55 -1.42
C GLN A 64 -14.22 22.01 -1.84
N GLY A 65 -14.27 22.28 -3.15
CA GLY A 65 -14.36 23.64 -3.67
C GLY A 65 -14.67 23.64 -5.16
N THR A 66 -15.24 24.75 -5.63
CA THR A 66 -15.58 24.97 -7.03
C THR A 66 -15.26 26.40 -7.42
N TRP A 67 -14.71 26.60 -8.61
CA TRP A 67 -14.59 27.93 -9.21
C TRP A 67 -14.88 27.86 -10.71
N ILE A 68 -15.20 29.02 -11.28
CA ILE A 68 -15.64 29.13 -12.68
C ILE A 68 -14.72 30.13 -13.37
N GLU A 69 -14.13 29.74 -14.49
CA GLU A 69 -13.44 30.62 -15.43
C GLU A 69 -14.45 31.03 -16.50
N GLU A 70 -15.17 32.13 -16.27
CA GLU A 70 -16.28 32.58 -17.13
C GLU A 70 -15.84 32.95 -18.55
N ASP A 71 -14.62 33.48 -18.69
CA ASP A 71 -13.99 33.82 -19.97
C ASP A 71 -13.76 32.58 -20.85
N LYS A 72 -13.59 31.41 -20.24
CA LYS A 72 -13.35 30.13 -20.92
C LYS A 72 -14.53 29.17 -20.85
N GLN A 73 -15.58 29.52 -20.10
CA GLN A 73 -16.73 28.67 -19.82
C GLN A 73 -16.34 27.32 -19.19
N VAL A 74 -15.35 27.32 -18.29
CA VAL A 74 -14.87 26.12 -17.60
C VAL A 74 -15.25 26.16 -16.13
N VAL A 75 -15.75 25.03 -15.62
CA VAL A 75 -16.00 24.82 -14.19
C VAL A 75 -14.93 23.89 -13.65
N HIS A 76 -14.22 24.35 -12.63
CA HIS A 76 -13.24 23.58 -11.90
C HIS A 76 -13.85 23.07 -10.60
N ILE A 77 -13.65 21.79 -10.31
CA ILE A 77 -14.18 21.13 -9.12
C ILE A 77 -13.03 20.40 -8.43
N ASN A 78 -12.69 20.84 -7.22
CA ASN A 78 -11.83 20.07 -6.33
C ASN A 78 -12.74 19.13 -5.52
N ALA A 79 -12.51 17.82 -5.63
CA ALA A 79 -13.33 16.82 -4.95
C ALA A 79 -12.52 15.57 -4.56
N TRP A 80 -12.90 14.97 -3.43
CA TRP A 80 -12.50 13.62 -3.07
C TRP A 80 -13.41 12.61 -3.75
N VAL A 81 -12.82 11.63 -4.41
CA VAL A 81 -13.57 10.51 -5.00
C VAL A 81 -13.29 9.25 -4.18
N LEU A 82 -14.36 8.70 -3.62
CA LEU A 82 -14.35 7.43 -2.93
C LEU A 82 -14.87 6.34 -3.87
N LEU A 83 -14.01 5.36 -4.17
CA LEU A 83 -14.39 4.17 -4.91
C LEU A 83 -14.34 2.96 -3.97
N VAL A 84 -15.49 2.35 -3.74
CA VAL A 84 -15.61 1.14 -2.93
C VAL A 84 -16.09 0.00 -3.81
N ARG A 85 -15.26 -1.03 -3.92
CA ARG A 85 -15.64 -2.28 -4.57
C ARG A 85 -16.01 -3.30 -3.49
N MET A 86 -17.17 -3.92 -3.64
CA MET A 86 -17.54 -5.10 -2.85
C MET A 86 -17.00 -6.35 -3.55
N TYR A 87 -16.22 -7.14 -2.83
CA TYR A 87 -15.84 -8.48 -3.28
C TYR A 87 -16.91 -9.49 -2.84
N SER A 88 -17.11 -10.56 -3.61
CA SER A 88 -18.10 -11.61 -3.34
C SER A 88 -17.86 -12.38 -2.03
N ASN A 89 -16.73 -12.16 -1.35
CA ASN A 89 -16.41 -12.70 -0.03
C ASN A 89 -16.79 -11.75 1.14
N GLY A 90 -17.54 -10.67 0.89
CA GLY A 90 -18.00 -9.72 1.91
C GLY A 90 -16.91 -8.82 2.49
N ARG A 91 -15.69 -8.81 1.91
CA ARG A 91 -14.60 -7.94 2.34
C ARG A 91 -14.60 -6.62 1.57
N TRP A 92 -14.32 -5.53 2.28
CA TRP A 92 -14.31 -4.17 1.76
C TRP A 92 -12.88 -3.70 1.51
N ARG A 93 -12.63 -3.09 0.35
CA ARG A 93 -11.47 -2.22 0.14
C ARG A 93 -11.96 -0.90 -0.42
N GLY A 94 -11.76 0.16 0.34
CA GLY A 94 -11.88 1.54 -0.15
C GLY A 94 -10.55 1.97 -0.74
N VAL A 95 -10.59 2.56 -1.93
CA VAL A 95 -9.47 3.35 -2.46
C VAL A 95 -9.93 4.80 -2.43
N VAL A 96 -9.23 5.61 -1.65
CA VAL A 96 -9.35 7.08 -1.73
C VAL A 96 -8.39 7.51 -2.82
N VAL A 97 -8.92 8.08 -3.90
CA VAL A 97 -8.10 8.68 -4.95
C VAL A 97 -8.16 10.19 -4.74
N SER A 98 -7.04 10.76 -4.35
CA SER A 98 -6.83 12.21 -4.28
C SER A 98 -6.24 12.68 -5.60
N PHE A 99 -6.86 13.65 -6.24
CA PHE A 99 -6.19 14.44 -7.26
C PHE A 99 -5.82 15.77 -6.63
N SER A 100 -4.53 16.07 -6.58
CA SER A 100 -4.01 17.41 -6.26
C SER A 100 -3.20 17.88 -7.45
N ASP A 101 -3.47 19.10 -7.90
CA ASP A 101 -2.59 19.82 -8.81
C ASP A 101 -1.31 20.27 -8.09
#